data_AF-R1F212-F1
#
_entry.id   AF-R1F212-F1
#
_cell.length_a   1.000
_cell.length_b   1.000
_cell.length_c   1.000
_cell.angle_alpha   90.00
_cell.angle_beta   90.00
_cell.angle_gamma   90.00
#
_symmetry.space_group_name_H-M   'P 1'
#
loop_
_entity.id
_entity.type
_entity.pdbx_description
1 polymer ?
#
loop_
_entity_poly.entity_id
_entity_poly.type
_entity_poly.pdbx_seq_one_letter_code
_entity_poly.pdbx_strand_id
1 'polypeptide(L)'
;MGDERTALGMATRRGHAEVAAWLTTSEQWATPLHHLSVIDAARARAELRGGASLDAAVLGGPTPLSLAREMMLLAATGSAAADLVLQAARPWSPDTHALFPAAARALAAALLITGHLLSRGQLVAEGPGGPGALLDVWVGWVMPHAVRRDEA
;
A
#
# COMPACT_ATOMS: atom_id res chain seq x y z
N MET A 1 22.21 -1.25 -34.95
CA MET A 1 23.12 -0.17 -34.46
C MET A 1 22.37 0.78 -33.51
N GLY A 2 21.59 0.25 -32.55
CA GLY A 2 20.73 1.07 -31.66
C GLY A 2 20.92 0.83 -30.16
N ASP A 3 21.62 -0.23 -29.78
CA ASP A 3 21.74 -0.65 -28.37
C ASP A 3 22.96 -0.04 -27.65
N GLU A 4 23.85 0.61 -28.38
CA GLU A 4 25.12 1.11 -27.82
C GLU A 4 24.98 2.35 -26.93
N ARG A 5 23.83 3.03 -26.98
CA ARG A 5 23.55 4.25 -26.20
C ARG A 5 22.58 4.03 -25.04
N THR A 6 22.06 2.81 -24.87
CA THR A 6 21.15 2.50 -23.77
C THR A 6 21.93 2.32 -22.47
N ALA A 7 21.30 2.59 -21.33
CA ALA A 7 21.90 2.33 -20.02
C ALA A 7 22.26 0.84 -19.87
N LEU A 8 21.41 -0.05 -20.40
CA LEU A 8 21.64 -1.49 -20.42
C LEU A 8 22.86 -1.87 -21.25
N GLY A 9 22.95 -1.40 -22.50
CA GLY A 9 24.10 -1.66 -23.38
C GLY A 9 25.42 -1.12 -22.81
N MET A 10 25.39 0.01 -22.09
CA MET A 10 26.56 0.52 -21.39
C MET A 10 26.96 -0.35 -20.18
N ALA A 11 26.00 -0.79 -19.36
CA ALA A 11 26.25 -1.67 -18.22
C ALA A 11 26.85 -3.01 -18.65
N THR A 12 26.29 -3.65 -19.68
CA THR A 12 26.77 -4.92 -20.23
C THR A 12 28.21 -4.81 -20.74
N ARG A 13 28.53 -3.78 -21.53
CA ARG A 13 29.90 -3.60 -22.07
C ARG A 13 30.95 -3.31 -20.98
N ARG A 14 30.55 -2.60 -19.93
CA ARG A 14 31.46 -2.29 -18.80
C ARG A 14 31.56 -3.42 -17.78
N GLY A 15 30.90 -4.56 -18.02
CA GLY A 15 30.93 -5.71 -17.12
C GLY A 15 30.12 -5.53 -15.82
N HIS A 16 29.19 -4.57 -15.78
CA HIS A 16 28.33 -4.34 -14.63
C HIS A 16 27.10 -5.26 -14.66
N ALA A 17 27.32 -6.55 -14.47
CA ALA A 17 26.29 -7.59 -14.61
C ALA A 17 25.07 -7.37 -13.70
N GLU A 18 25.27 -6.96 -12.45
CA GLU A 18 24.17 -6.69 -11.51
C GLU A 18 23.30 -5.52 -11.96
N VAL A 19 23.91 -4.45 -12.49
CA VAL A 19 23.18 -3.28 -13.00
C VAL A 19 22.41 -3.63 -14.27
N ALA A 20 23.01 -4.43 -15.17
CA ALA A 20 22.34 -4.90 -16.38
C ALA A 20 21.14 -5.79 -16.06
N ALA A 21 21.28 -6.70 -15.09
CA ALA A 21 20.20 -7.54 -14.60
C ALA A 21 19.07 -6.70 -13.97
N TRP A 22 19.42 -5.72 -13.12
CA TRP A 22 18.44 -4.81 -12.52
C TRP A 22 17.67 -4.01 -13.58
N LEU A 23 18.37 -3.44 -14.58
CA LEU A 23 17.73 -2.69 -15.66
C LEU A 23 16.75 -3.54 -16.45
N THR A 24 17.14 -4.77 -16.78
CA THR A 24 16.28 -5.74 -17.50
C THR A 24 15.03 -6.07 -16.69
N THR A 25 15.17 -6.35 -15.40
CA THR A 25 14.04 -6.66 -14.51
C THR A 25 13.13 -5.44 -14.33
N SER A 26 13.70 -4.25 -14.21
CA SER A 26 12.95 -3.01 -13.98
C SER A 26 12.19 -2.49 -15.21
N GLU A 27 12.48 -2.99 -16.41
CA GLU A 27 11.77 -2.62 -17.64
C GLU A 27 10.26 -2.96 -17.56
N GLN A 28 9.90 -3.97 -16.77
CA GLN A 28 8.52 -4.42 -16.59
C GLN A 28 7.78 -3.65 -15.49
N TRP A 29 8.45 -2.71 -14.81
CA TRP A 29 7.90 -2.01 -13.65
C TRP A 29 7.19 -0.72 -14.06
N ALA A 30 5.90 -0.63 -13.75
CA ALA A 30 5.05 0.48 -14.20
C ALA A 30 4.94 1.64 -13.19
N THR A 31 5.30 1.42 -11.92
CA THR A 31 5.08 2.41 -10.85
C THR A 31 6.29 2.56 -9.94
N PRO A 32 6.47 3.72 -9.28
CA PRO A 32 7.54 3.94 -8.32
C PRO A 32 7.57 2.88 -7.20
N LEU A 33 6.42 2.32 -6.80
CA LEU A 33 6.33 1.29 -5.78
C LEU A 33 6.95 -0.06 -6.17
N HIS A 34 7.33 -0.29 -7.43
CA HIS A 34 8.11 -1.48 -7.79
C HIS A 34 9.58 -1.35 -7.35
N HIS A 35 10.08 -0.14 -7.16
CA HIS A 35 11.49 0.11 -6.84
C HIS A 35 11.77 0.07 -5.32
N LEU A 36 11.20 -0.91 -4.60
CA LEU A 36 11.25 -1.04 -3.13
C LEU A 36 12.65 -1.24 -2.54
N SER A 37 13.62 -1.63 -3.36
CA SER A 37 15.03 -1.73 -2.97
C SER A 37 15.78 -0.40 -3.07
N VAL A 38 15.19 0.60 -3.73
CA VAL A 38 15.83 1.90 -4.00
C VAL A 38 15.13 3.03 -3.24
N ILE A 39 13.79 3.01 -3.19
CA ILE A 39 13.03 4.06 -2.50
C ILE A 39 13.08 3.87 -0.99
N ASP A 40 13.13 4.98 -0.26
CA ASP A 40 13.02 4.96 1.19
C ASP A 40 11.55 4.84 1.67
N ALA A 41 11.39 4.66 2.97
CA ALA A 41 10.08 4.55 3.61
C ALA A 41 9.24 5.84 3.46
N ALA A 42 9.86 7.01 3.37
CA ALA A 42 9.16 8.28 3.24
C ALA A 42 8.52 8.40 1.85
N ARG A 43 9.27 8.05 0.80
CA ARG A 43 8.78 8.01 -0.57
C ARG A 43 7.71 6.95 -0.74
N ALA A 44 7.93 5.73 -0.23
CA ALA A 44 6.91 4.67 -0.26
C ALA A 44 5.60 5.13 0.39
N ARG A 45 5.67 5.75 1.57
CA ARG A 45 4.49 6.31 2.25
C ARG A 45 3.81 7.40 1.43
N ALA A 46 4.57 8.26 0.75
CA ALA A 46 4.01 9.32 -0.10
C ALA A 46 3.23 8.73 -1.29
N GLU A 47 3.80 7.75 -1.98
CA GLU A 47 3.12 7.01 -3.08
C GLU A 47 1.84 6.34 -2.58
N LEU A 48 1.93 5.66 -1.41
CA LEU A 48 0.79 4.98 -0.82
C LEU A 48 -0.36 5.95 -0.48
N ARG A 49 -0.05 7.10 0.11
CA ARG A 49 -1.03 8.14 0.42
C ARG A 49 -1.54 8.87 -0.82
N GLY A 50 -0.76 8.84 -1.90
CA GLY A 50 -1.10 9.35 -3.23
C GLY A 50 -2.02 8.44 -4.03
N GLY A 51 -2.32 7.23 -3.57
CA GLY A 51 -3.21 6.31 -4.29
C GLY A 51 -2.50 5.36 -5.23
N ALA A 52 -1.17 5.21 -5.15
CA ALA A 52 -0.47 4.21 -5.95
C ALA A 52 -1.05 2.82 -5.71
N SER A 53 -1.38 2.11 -6.80
CA SER A 53 -1.94 0.77 -6.76
C SER A 53 -0.90 -0.25 -6.33
N LEU A 54 -1.30 -1.19 -5.47
CA LEU A 54 -0.47 -2.29 -4.98
C LEU A 54 -0.42 -3.46 -5.97
N ASP A 55 -1.39 -3.50 -6.90
CA ASP A 55 -1.60 -4.55 -7.89
C ASP A 55 -1.25 -4.08 -9.32
N ALA A 56 -0.71 -2.87 -9.46
CA ALA A 56 -0.22 -2.38 -10.74
C ALA A 56 0.85 -3.33 -11.29
N ALA A 57 0.61 -3.87 -12.48
CA ALA A 57 1.53 -4.76 -13.18
C ALA A 57 1.40 -4.58 -14.68
N VAL A 58 2.51 -4.71 -15.40
CA VAL A 58 2.49 -5.03 -16.83
C VAL A 58 2.03 -6.49 -16.97
N LEU A 59 1.37 -6.86 -18.07
CA LEU A 59 0.81 -8.20 -18.27
C LEU A 59 1.86 -9.30 -18.00
N GLY A 60 1.65 -10.11 -16.96
CA GLY A 60 2.54 -11.19 -16.54
C GLY A 60 3.76 -10.76 -15.71
N GLY A 61 3.92 -9.46 -15.45
CA GLY A 61 4.97 -8.91 -14.58
C GLY A 61 4.58 -8.92 -13.09
N PRO A 62 5.55 -8.66 -12.19
CA PRO A 62 5.30 -8.63 -10.76
C PRO A 62 4.53 -7.37 -10.35
N THR A 63 3.75 -7.45 -9.28
CA THR A 63 3.11 -6.29 -8.65
C THR A 63 4.01 -5.75 -7.52
N PRO A 64 3.83 -4.48 -7.09
CA PRO A 64 4.49 -3.97 -5.90
C PRO A 64 4.26 -4.87 -4.67
N LEU A 65 3.06 -5.41 -4.52
CA LEU A 65 2.73 -6.32 -3.41
C LEU A 65 3.47 -7.66 -3.53
N SER A 66 3.62 -8.23 -4.73
CA SER A 66 4.38 -9.48 -4.89
C SER A 66 5.87 -9.26 -4.63
N LEU A 67 6.43 -8.14 -5.11
CA LEU A 67 7.83 -7.77 -4.85
C LEU A 67 8.08 -7.54 -3.35
N ALA A 68 7.17 -6.87 -2.66
CA ALA A 68 7.28 -6.66 -1.21
C ALA A 68 7.31 -7.99 -0.43
N ARG A 69 6.45 -8.94 -0.81
CA ARG A 69 6.43 -10.29 -0.21
C ARG A 69 7.75 -11.03 -0.44
N GLU A 70 8.23 -11.03 -1.68
CA GLU A 70 9.49 -11.68 -2.04
C GLU A 70 10.67 -11.07 -1.28
N MET A 71 10.77 -9.73 -1.24
CA MET A 71 11.82 -9.05 -0.50
C MET A 71 11.81 -9.37 0.99
N MET A 72 10.63 -9.45 1.62
CA MET A 72 10.53 -9.77 3.05
C MET A 72 10.85 -11.23 3.37
N LEU A 73 10.73 -12.14 2.41
CA LEU A 73 11.17 -13.54 2.55
C LEU A 73 12.68 -13.68 2.40
N LEU A 74 13.30 -12.89 1.51
CA LEU A 74 14.70 -13.02 1.13
C LEU A 74 15.65 -12.10 1.94
N ALA A 75 15.17 -10.99 2.47
CA ALA A 75 16.02 -10.00 3.13
C ALA A 75 16.22 -10.31 4.62
N ALA A 76 17.48 -10.46 5.05
CA ALA A 76 17.83 -10.64 6.45
C ALA A 76 17.43 -9.45 7.36
N THR A 77 17.31 -8.24 6.79
CA THR A 77 17.01 -7.00 7.54
C THR A 77 15.67 -6.36 7.21
N GLY A 78 14.89 -6.92 6.26
CA GLY A 78 13.63 -6.34 5.79
C GLY A 78 13.79 -4.96 5.11
N SER A 79 12.99 -4.67 4.09
CA SER A 79 12.90 -3.29 3.54
C SER A 79 11.75 -2.56 4.23
N ALA A 80 12.04 -1.40 4.83
CA ALA A 80 11.00 -0.56 5.43
C ALA A 80 9.96 -0.10 4.39
N ALA A 81 10.35 0.07 3.12
CA ALA A 81 9.43 0.34 2.03
C ALA A 81 8.54 -0.87 1.72
N ALA A 82 9.10 -2.07 1.71
CA ALA A 82 8.34 -3.31 1.51
C ALA A 82 7.35 -3.56 2.66
N ASP A 83 7.76 -3.35 3.91
CA ASP A 83 6.87 -3.48 5.07
C ASP A 83 5.68 -2.51 4.98
N LEU A 84 5.90 -1.26 4.55
CA LEU A 84 4.81 -0.30 4.32
C LEU A 84 3.82 -0.77 3.25
N VAL A 85 4.29 -1.41 2.16
CA VAL A 85 3.43 -1.98 1.13
C VAL A 85 2.59 -3.13 1.70
N LEU A 86 3.19 -4.01 2.51
CA LEU A 86 2.46 -5.10 3.16
C LEU A 86 1.43 -4.58 4.16
N GLN A 87 1.76 -3.54 4.94
CA GLN A 87 0.82 -2.89 5.85
C GLN A 87 -0.33 -2.23 5.08
N ALA A 88 -0.05 -1.57 3.95
CA ALA A 88 -1.06 -0.93 3.12
C ALA A 88 -2.00 -1.92 2.42
N ALA A 89 -1.60 -3.19 2.25
CA ALA A 89 -2.44 -4.25 1.71
C ALA A 89 -3.43 -4.81 2.75
N ARG A 90 -3.27 -4.49 4.04
CA ARG A 90 -4.21 -4.91 5.08
C ARG A 90 -5.49 -4.07 5.00
N PRO A 91 -6.64 -4.61 5.45
CA PRO A 91 -7.87 -3.84 5.58
C PRO A 91 -7.68 -2.58 6.42
N TRP A 92 -8.60 -1.63 6.26
CA TRP A 92 -8.59 -0.41 7.06
C TRP A 92 -8.64 -0.77 8.56
N SER A 93 -7.77 -0.15 9.35
CA SER A 93 -7.78 -0.19 10.81
C SER A 93 -7.15 1.08 11.37
N PRO A 94 -7.26 1.35 12.68
CA PRO A 94 -6.53 2.43 13.33
C PRO A 94 -5.00 2.39 13.16
N ASP A 95 -4.43 1.22 12.83
CA ASP A 95 -2.98 1.09 12.59
C ASP A 95 -2.61 1.37 11.13
N THR A 96 -3.49 1.02 10.18
CA THR A 96 -3.19 1.08 8.73
C THR A 96 -3.75 2.33 8.06
N HIS A 97 -4.73 3.01 8.68
CA HIS A 97 -5.47 4.12 8.05
C HIS A 97 -4.59 5.26 7.54
N ALA A 98 -3.42 5.49 8.15
CA ALA A 98 -2.50 6.54 7.77
C ALA A 98 -1.86 6.34 6.38
N LEU A 99 -1.87 5.10 5.88
CA LEU A 99 -1.33 4.69 4.58
C LEU A 99 -2.38 4.73 3.45
N PHE A 100 -3.66 4.87 3.79
CA PHE A 100 -4.75 4.93 2.82
C PHE A 100 -4.69 6.24 2.01
N PRO A 101 -5.21 6.27 0.78
CA PRO A 101 -5.26 7.47 -0.06
C PRO A 101 -6.09 8.59 0.57
N ALA A 102 -5.87 9.83 0.14
CA ALA A 102 -6.53 11.01 0.73
C ALA A 102 -8.06 10.92 0.72
N ALA A 103 -8.66 10.51 -0.40
CA ALA A 103 -10.11 10.36 -0.53
C ALA A 103 -10.65 9.24 0.37
N ALA A 104 -10.00 8.08 0.44
CA ALA A 104 -10.37 7.00 1.36
C ALA A 104 -10.28 7.42 2.84
N ARG A 105 -9.28 8.23 3.22
CA ARG A 105 -9.18 8.79 4.58
C ARG A 105 -10.29 9.79 4.89
N ALA A 106 -10.70 10.60 3.91
CA ALA A 106 -11.82 11.52 4.07
C ALA A 106 -13.15 10.77 4.25
N LEU A 107 -13.38 9.72 3.45
CA LEU A 107 -14.50 8.80 3.63
C LEU A 107 -14.49 8.16 5.02
N ALA A 108 -13.33 7.65 5.46
CA ALA A 108 -13.19 7.06 6.78
C ALA A 108 -13.57 8.03 7.90
N ALA A 109 -13.16 9.30 7.81
CA ALA A 109 -13.52 10.33 8.78
C ALA A 109 -15.05 10.55 8.82
N ALA A 110 -15.71 10.65 7.67
CA ALA A 110 -17.16 10.81 7.60
C ALA A 110 -17.91 9.61 8.20
N LEU A 111 -17.46 8.39 7.91
CA LEU A 111 -18.03 7.16 8.48
C LEU A 111 -17.81 7.05 9.98
N LEU A 112 -16.65 7.44 10.50
CA LEU A 112 -16.38 7.47 11.94
C LEU A 112 -17.27 8.47 12.67
N ILE A 113 -17.48 9.66 12.11
CA ILE A 113 -18.42 10.65 12.65
C ILE A 113 -19.84 10.07 12.66
N THR A 114 -20.25 9.43 11.57
CA THR A 114 -21.58 8.79 11.47
C THR A 114 -21.75 7.70 12.52
N GLY A 115 -20.78 6.79 12.65
CA GLY A 115 -20.81 5.74 13.67
C GLY A 115 -20.87 6.30 15.10
N HIS A 116 -20.13 7.38 15.36
CA HIS A 116 -20.18 8.07 16.66
C HIS A 116 -21.54 8.72 16.93
N LEU A 117 -22.18 9.33 15.93
CA LEU A 117 -23.51 9.92 16.09
C LEU A 117 -24.57 8.83 16.32
N LEU A 118 -24.48 7.72 15.59
CA LEU A 118 -25.39 6.58 15.75
C LEU A 118 -25.26 5.92 17.12
N SER A 119 -24.04 5.75 17.65
CA SER A 119 -23.85 5.16 18.98
C SER A 119 -24.43 6.00 20.11
N ARG A 120 -24.60 7.30 19.89
CA ARG A 120 -25.20 8.24 20.82
C ARG A 120 -26.70 8.47 20.61
N GLY A 121 -27.29 7.85 19.59
CA GLY A 121 -28.73 7.92 19.33
C GLY A 121 -29.54 7.17 20.39
N GLN A 122 -30.76 7.65 20.67
CA GLN A 122 -31.67 7.06 21.67
C GLN A 122 -31.95 5.57 21.46
N LEU A 123 -31.90 5.07 20.22
CA LEU A 123 -32.15 3.66 19.90
C LEU A 123 -31.05 2.70 20.40
N VAL A 124 -29.83 3.19 20.65
CA VAL A 124 -28.67 2.38 21.05
C VAL A 124 -28.35 2.54 22.54
N ALA A 125 -28.72 3.68 23.13
CA ALA A 125 -28.49 4.00 24.53
C ALA A 125 -29.20 3.03 25.53
N GLU A 126 -30.28 2.37 25.10
CA GLU A 126 -31.09 1.48 25.95
C GLU A 126 -30.81 -0.02 25.73
N GLY A 127 -29.86 -0.37 24.84
CA GLY A 127 -29.53 -1.76 24.48
C GLY A 127 -28.43 -2.42 25.34
N PRO A 128 -28.31 -3.76 25.33
CA PRO A 128 -27.23 -4.46 26.04
C PRO A 128 -25.87 -4.10 25.43
N GLY A 129 -24.94 -3.55 26.22
CA GLY A 129 -23.59 -3.18 25.80
C GLY A 129 -23.34 -1.68 25.64
N GLY A 130 -24.41 -0.85 25.66
CA GLY A 130 -24.31 0.61 25.62
C GLY A 130 -23.66 1.18 24.35
N PRO A 131 -23.39 2.51 24.32
CA PRO A 131 -22.84 3.21 23.16
C PRO A 131 -21.47 2.68 22.69
N GLY A 132 -20.65 2.15 23.60
CA GLY A 132 -19.31 1.65 23.29
C GLY A 132 -19.35 0.41 22.39
N ALA A 133 -20.28 -0.52 22.64
CA ALA A 133 -20.37 -1.76 21.88
C ALA A 133 -20.65 -1.54 20.39
N LEU A 134 -21.51 -0.55 20.04
CA LEU A 134 -21.74 -0.22 18.64
C LEU A 134 -20.50 0.38 17.99
N LEU A 135 -19.79 1.26 18.70
CA LEU A 135 -18.58 1.89 18.16
C LEU A 135 -17.47 0.85 17.92
N ASP A 136 -17.31 -0.11 18.81
CA ASP A 136 -16.35 -1.19 18.67
C ASP A 136 -16.66 -2.07 17.45
N VAL A 137 -17.93 -2.45 17.25
CA VAL A 137 -18.37 -3.16 16.05
C VAL A 137 -18.20 -2.30 14.80
N TRP A 138 -18.49 -1.00 14.88
CA TRP A 138 -18.32 -0.09 13.77
C TRP A 138 -16.85 -0.04 13.31
N VAL A 139 -15.92 0.20 14.23
CA VAL A 139 -14.49 0.30 13.93
C VAL A 139 -13.91 -1.07 13.54
N GLY A 140 -14.28 -2.13 14.25
CA GLY A 140 -13.73 -3.47 14.06
C GLY A 140 -14.32 -4.24 12.87
N TRP A 141 -15.54 -3.92 12.44
CA TRP A 141 -16.24 -4.66 11.40
C TRP A 141 -16.72 -3.80 10.23
N VAL A 142 -17.37 -2.66 10.49
CA VAL A 142 -17.91 -1.83 9.40
C VAL A 142 -16.79 -1.15 8.62
N MET A 143 -15.87 -0.49 9.31
CA MET A 143 -14.82 0.30 8.68
C MET A 143 -13.90 -0.51 7.73
N PRO A 144 -13.41 -1.72 8.09
CA PRO A 144 -12.58 -2.54 7.20
C PRO A 144 -13.27 -2.94 5.88
N HIS A 145 -14.60 -3.00 5.87
CA HIS A 145 -15.37 -3.37 4.68
C HIS A 145 -15.84 -2.16 3.87
N ALA A 146 -16.12 -1.04 4.54
CA ALA A 146 -16.64 0.17 3.92
C ALA A 146 -15.53 1.07 3.32
N VAL A 147 -14.30 1.01 3.85
CA VAL A 147 -13.18 1.82 3.38
C VAL A 147 -12.19 0.94 2.63
N ARG A 148 -12.31 0.91 1.31
CA ARG A 148 -11.34 0.25 0.44
C ARG A 148 -10.29 1.24 -0.07
N ARG A 149 -9.13 0.71 -0.44
CA ARG A 149 -8.02 1.49 -0.98
C ARG A 149 -8.28 1.94 -2.43
N ASP A 150 -8.88 1.07 -3.24
CA ASP A 150 -8.97 1.22 -4.70
C ASP A 150 -10.28 1.86 -5.19
N GLU A 151 -11.19 2.25 -4.28
CA GLU A 151 -12.53 2.78 -4.61
C GLU A 151 -12.64 4.31 -4.45
N ALA A 152 -11.52 5.03 -4.58
CA ALA A 152 -11.45 6.47 -4.29
C ALA A 152 -10.98 7.32 -5.48
#